data_AF-A0A7Y2GPQ5-F1
#
_entry.id   AF-A0A7Y2GPQ5-F1
#
_cell.length_a   1.000
_cell.length_b   1.000
_cell.length_c   1.000
_cell.angle_alpha   90.00
_cell.angle_beta   90.00
_cell.angle_gamma   90.00
#
_symmetry.space_group_name_H-M   'P 1'
#
loop_
_entity.id
_entity.type
_entity.pdbx_description
1 polymer ?
#
loop_
_entity_poly.entity_id
_entity_poly.type
_entity_poly.pdbx_seq_one_letter_code
_entity_poly.pdbx_strand_id
1 'polypeptide(L)' 'MIYEVTSRQEWSAILDSMDDYDVYHTYDYHHLSLSPFEEAILMVYIENEIMVAIPIIVRPISRTKLFEAT' A
#
# COMPACT_ATOMS: atom_id res chain seq x y z
N MET A 1 10.54 -3.76 11.77
CA MET A 1 9.14 -3.48 12.16
C MET A 1 8.31 -3.41 10.88
N ILE A 2 7.11 -3.99 10.88
CA ILE A 2 6.15 -3.88 9.78
C ILE A 2 4.82 -3.39 10.33
N TYR A 3 4.18 -2.44 9.63
CA TYR A 3 2.89 -1.90 10.02
C TYR A 3 2.11 -1.37 8.81
N GLU A 4 0.80 -1.26 8.99
CA GLU A 4 -0.11 -0.68 8.01
C GLU A 4 -0.32 0.82 8.29
N VAL A 5 -0.45 1.61 7.23
CA VAL A 5 -0.78 3.04 7.27
C VAL A 5 -2.12 3.28 6.60
N THR A 6 -3.09 3.77 7.35
CA THR A 6 -4.44 4.05 6.82
C THR A 6 -4.68 5.54 6.56
N SER A 7 -3.81 6.41 7.10
CA SER A 7 -3.89 7.86 6.93
C SER A 7 -3.22 8.31 5.64
N ARG A 8 -3.99 9.02 4.79
CA ARG A 8 -3.46 9.69 3.59
C ARG A 8 -2.29 10.62 3.89
N GLN A 9 -2.40 11.38 4.99
CA GLN A 9 -1.40 12.38 5.37
C GLN A 9 -0.10 11.70 5.81
N GLU A 10 -0.22 10.62 6.59
CA GLU A 10 0.94 9.86 7.05
C GLU A 10 1.64 9.16 5.88
N TRP A 11 0.88 8.51 5.00
CA TRP A 11 1.44 7.86 3.82
C TRP A 11 2.17 8.84 2.90
N SER A 12 1.58 10.01 2.66
CA SER A 12 2.22 11.04 1.84
C SER A 12 3.54 11.51 2.47
N ALA A 13 3.56 11.74 3.79
CA ALA A 13 4.79 12.12 4.49
C ALA A 13 5.88 11.03 4.44
N ILE A 14 5.49 9.76 4.45
CA ILE A 14 6.41 8.63 4.29
C ILE A 14 7.02 8.64 2.88
N LEU A 15 6.20 8.72 1.83
CA LEU A 15 6.69 8.77 0.44
C LEU A 15 7.60 9.98 0.19
N ASP A 16 7.24 11.15 0.72
CA ASP A 16 8.05 12.37 0.61
C ASP A 16 9.42 12.25 1.31
N SER A 17 9.59 11.28 2.21
CA SER A 17 10.87 10.98 2.87
C SER A 17 11.72 9.93 2.14
N MET A 18 11.22 9.34 1.06
CA MET A 18 11.91 8.30 0.28
C MET A 18 12.76 8.89 -0.84
N ASP A 19 13.82 8.19 -1.19
CA ASP A 19 14.70 8.59 -2.30
C ASP A 19 14.03 8.45 -3.67
N ASP A 20 13.14 7.47 -3.85
CA ASP A 20 12.46 7.20 -5.11
C ASP A 20 11.07 6.60 -4.88
N TYR A 21 10.09 7.08 -5.64
CA TYR A 21 8.74 6.53 -5.77
C TYR A 21 8.08 7.11 -7.02
N ASP A 22 7.05 6.43 -7.52
CA ASP A 22 6.26 6.91 -8.65
C ASP A 22 4.79 7.15 -8.29
N VAL A 23 4.00 7.60 -9.27
CA VAL A 23 2.57 7.89 -9.07
C VAL A 23 1.78 6.69 -8.58
N TYR A 24 2.21 5.47 -8.94
CA TYR A 24 1.56 4.23 -8.50
C TYR A 24 1.74 4.04 -7.00
N HIS A 25 2.71 4.66 -6.33
CA HIS A 25 2.86 4.51 -4.89
C HIS A 25 1.90 5.40 -4.09
N THR A 26 1.30 6.40 -4.71
CA THR A 26 0.55 7.44 -4.00
C THR A 26 -0.79 6.93 -3.44
N TYR A 27 -1.21 7.49 -2.30
CA TYR A 27 -2.47 7.14 -1.64
C TYR A 27 -3.66 7.30 -2.58
N ASP A 28 -3.72 8.45 -3.27
CA ASP A 28 -4.85 8.82 -4.11
C ASP A 28 -4.96 7.92 -5.32
N TYR A 29 -3.83 7.62 -5.98
CA TYR A 29 -3.82 6.70 -7.11
C TYR A 29 -4.40 5.34 -6.71
N HIS A 30 -3.88 4.76 -5.63
CA HIS A 30 -4.31 3.43 -5.17
C HIS A 30 -5.78 3.39 -4.76
N HIS A 31 -6.28 4.40 -4.06
CA HIS A 31 -7.67 4.43 -3.61
C HIS A 31 -8.65 4.74 -4.75
N LEU A 32 -8.25 5.52 -5.75
CA LEU A 32 -9.07 5.80 -6.93
C LEU A 32 -9.10 4.62 -7.92
N SER A 33 -8.06 3.78 -7.92
CA SER A 33 -7.97 2.63 -8.84
C SER A 33 -8.72 1.38 -8.37
N LEU A 34 -9.28 1.38 -7.15
CA LEU A 34 -9.93 0.20 -6.58
C LEU A 34 -11.22 -0.17 -7.33
N SER A 35 -11.30 -1.42 -7.73
CA SER A 35 -12.54 -2.06 -8.18
C SER A 35 -13.43 -2.45 -6.99
N PRO A 36 -14.72 -2.77 -7.23
CA PRO A 36 -15.55 -3.36 -6.20
C PRO A 36 -14.88 -4.61 -5.61
N PHE A 37 -14.89 -4.75 -4.28
CA PHE A 37 -14.29 -5.85 -3.52
C PHE A 37 -12.74 -5.87 -3.47
N GLU A 38 -12.08 -4.85 -4.02
CA GLU A 38 -10.66 -4.61 -3.82
C GLU A 38 -10.44 -3.71 -2.59
N GLU A 39 -9.36 -3.96 -1.85
CA GLU A 39 -8.92 -3.18 -0.70
C GLU A 39 -7.47 -2.77 -0.91
N ALA A 40 -7.15 -1.49 -0.67
CA ALA A 40 -5.76 -1.01 -0.65
C ALA A 40 -5.20 -1.14 0.76
N ILE A 41 -4.11 -1.88 0.92
CA ILE A 41 -3.34 -2.01 2.15
C ILE A 41 -1.99 -1.34 1.93
N LEU A 42 -1.71 -0.28 2.67
CA LEU A 42 -0.46 0.47 2.55
C LEU A 42 0.49 0.01 3.66
N MET A 43 1.53 -0.72 3.30
CA MET A 43 2.45 -1.30 4.28
C MET A 43 3.78 -0.56 4.30
N VAL A 44 4.31 -0.37 5.50
CA VAL A 44 5.66 0.12 5.73
C VAL A 44 6.46 -0.93 6.47
N TYR A 45 7.66 -1.18 5.98
CA TYR A 45 8.68 -1.98 6.62
C TYR A 45 9.90 -1.11 6.94
N ILE A 46 10.41 -1.25 8.16
CA ILE A 46 11.61 -0.55 8.65
C ILE A 46 12.54 -1.53 9.32
N GLU A 47 13.78 -1.62 8.85
CA GLU A 47 14.87 -2.35 9.51
C GLU A 47 16.18 -1.60 9.37
N ASN A 48 16.75 -1.17 10.50
CA ASN A 48 17.92 -0.29 10.54
C ASN A 48 17.69 0.99 9.72
N GLU A 49 18.51 1.23 8.70
CA GLU A 49 18.38 2.37 7.78
C GLU A 49 17.57 2.02 6.53
N ILE A 50 17.02 0.81 6.44
CA ILE A 50 16.21 0.37 5.30
C ILE A 50 14.74 0.66 5.61
N MET A 51 14.11 1.44 4.75
CA MET A 51 12.66 1.66 4.74
C MET A 51 12.09 1.22 3.38
N VAL A 52 10.99 0.47 3.41
CA VAL A 52 10.23 0.07 2.23
C VAL A 52 8.77 0.42 2.46
N ALA A 53 8.18 1.24 1.59
CA ALA A 53 6.76 1.52 1.57
C ALA A 53 6.16 0.90 0.32
N ILE A 54 5.27 -0.06 0.52
CA ILE A 54 4.62 -0.78 -0.57
C ILE A 54 3.10 -0.70 -0.42
N PRO A 55 2.39 -0.13 -1.39
CA PRO A 55 0.95 -0.29 -1.48
C PRO A 55 0.61 -1.65 -2.10
N ILE A 56 -0.42 -2.31 -1.58
CA ILE A 56 -0.87 -3.62 -2.03
C ILE A 56 -2.37 -3.55 -2.25
N ILE A 57 -2.83 -4.06 -3.39
CA ILE A 57 -4.26 -4.27 -3.64
C ILE A 57 -4.59 -5.73 -3.32
N VAL A 58 -5.52 -5.94 -2.40
CA VAL A 58 -5.99 -7.26 -2.00
C VAL A 58 -7.41 -7.49 -2.48
N ARG A 59 -7.67 -8.67 -3.04
CA ARG A 59 -9.03 -9.07 -3.47
C ARG A 59 -9.33 -10.55 -3.25
N PRO A 60 -10.60 -10.92 -3.01
CA PRO A 60 -10.98 -12.32 -2.87
C PRO A 60 -10.91 -13.05 -4.21
N ILE A 61 -10.38 -14.27 -4.20
CA ILE A 61 -10.38 -15.14 -5.37
C ILE A 61 -11.71 -15.92 -5.40
N SER A 62 -12.52 -15.69 -6.44
CA SER A 62 -13.85 -16.27 -6.59
C SER A 62 -13.86 -17.79 -6.39
N ARG A 63 -14.85 -18.28 -5.62
CA ARG A 63 -15.04 -19.70 -5.27
C ARG A 63 -13.93 -20.32 -4.40
N THR A 64 -13.11 -19.51 -3.74
CA THR A 64 -12.10 -19.97 -2.79
C THR A 64 -12.19 -19.18 -1.48
N LYS A 65 -11.38 -19.57 -0.49
CA LYS A 65 -11.13 -18.79 0.74
C LYS A 65 -9.83 -17.99 0.66
N LEU A 66 -9.23 -17.88 -0.53
CA LEU A 66 -7.93 -17.26 -0.76
C LEU A 66 -8.09 -15.84 -1.29
N PHE A 67 -7.02 -15.07 -1.14
CA PHE A 67 -6.91 -13.70 -1.63
C PHE A 67 -5.73 -13.59 -2.60
N GLU A 68 -5.89 -12.72 -3.58
CA GLU A 68 -4.83 -12.25 -4.45
C GLU A 68 -4.32 -10.91 -3.90
N ALA A 69 -3.00 -10.73 -3.89
CA ALA A 69 -2.34 -9.50 -3.48
C ALA A 69 -1.42 -9.05 -4.63
N THR A 70 -1.65 -7.86 -5.17
CA THR A 70 -0.89 -7.28 -6.28
C THR A 70 -0.36 -5.91 -5.93
#